data_AF-I4VZQ3-F1
#
_entry.id   AF-I4VZQ3-F1
#
_cell.length_a   1.000
_cell.length_b   1.000
_cell.length_c   1.000
_cell.angle_alpha   90.00
_cell.angle_beta   90.00
_cell.angle_gamma   90.00
#
_symmetry.space_group_name_H-M   'P 1'
#
loop_
_entity.id
_entity.type
_entity.pdbx_description
1 polymer ?
#
loop_
_entity_poly.entity_id
_entity_poly.type
_entity_poly.pdbx_seq_one_letter_code
_entity_poly.pdbx_strand_id
1 'polypeptide(L)'
;MRASLVLTVAIAWVLTATPVAATVLTGSVKSMDAQSILAPASLTSPETLRYFVPDGAHVTKGQPILRIDASSSSGQIDTLKDKIALAQATQEKELAALELKAIDAKLAWVTAENTRAKDAIDAGIPKRIITAIDYDKYQGAFESATRDTALKQKDLASAHAAVARKRADGALDLRKLELELAFYQGQVSSATVVAERAGVVVHGFEKISFNGNVPGQYRDGSMVFPGTEVGQVVGGSHHFQVQAWALQPDRQGLEVGESVRVHFDALPGADVGGHIVAISAAAQDRSEWGEGRYYRIDVTLDDAAGKLALLPGMSAQIDTDLKAEPAPTAGRSAGAGELHVTGDIVATRSWEVLSPLIPGLWQLNIEQMADDGSHVTKGQPLVTFAAGSLAQDLPAQKSELAEKERSRAQLEFQLADDARDAELAVAKAQGDADKARRKALVPEAYVPGIEYRKLVIDRESARQTLALTRVRAKVAAASRQAQLAEANAEVAQLETKVKRLQGSMAELTVHAPQPGLFLHRVTGDGSKVDQGDQVFFGSSVGSCRTWMRWKCMPRCPSAIFPGCMWDRSCMWC
;
A
#
# COMPACT_ATOMS: atom_id res chain seq x y z
N MET A 1 -13.43 -15.74 108.61
CA MET A 1 -11.96 -15.55 108.57
C MET A 1 -11.58 -15.13 107.15
N ARG A 2 -10.92 -13.96 107.01
CA ARG A 2 -10.03 -13.51 105.90
C ARG A 2 -10.69 -13.37 104.51
N ALA A 3 -10.94 -12.14 104.01
CA ALA A 3 -9.98 -11.19 103.39
C ALA A 3 -9.33 -11.81 102.14
N SER A 4 -9.46 -11.28 100.92
CA SER A 4 -8.88 -10.02 100.39
C SER A 4 -9.28 -9.98 98.89
N LEU A 5 -9.72 -8.92 98.23
CA LEU A 5 -9.18 -7.57 97.96
C LEU A 5 -9.26 -7.41 96.42
N VAL A 6 -10.11 -6.50 95.97
CA VAL A 6 -10.39 -6.17 94.57
C VAL A 6 -9.27 -5.30 94.01
N LEU A 7 -8.71 -5.66 92.86
CA LEU A 7 -7.76 -4.84 92.10
C LEU A 7 -8.31 -4.62 90.68
N THR A 8 -8.77 -3.42 90.40
CA THR A 8 -9.13 -2.92 89.06
C THR A 8 -7.88 -2.66 88.24
N VAL A 9 -7.77 -3.30 87.06
CA VAL A 9 -6.72 -3.06 86.07
C VAL A 9 -7.33 -2.33 84.88
N ALA A 10 -6.81 -1.14 84.58
CA ALA A 10 -7.07 -0.38 83.36
C ALA A 10 -6.21 -0.94 82.23
N ILE A 11 -6.84 -1.35 81.12
CA ILE A 11 -6.17 -1.88 79.93
C ILE A 11 -6.01 -0.73 78.93
N ALA A 12 -4.77 -0.24 78.80
CA ALA A 12 -4.37 0.63 77.70
C ALA A 12 -4.10 -0.22 76.46
N TRP A 13 -4.83 0.05 75.38
CA TRP A 13 -4.58 -0.56 74.06
C TRP A 13 -3.34 0.10 73.45
N VAL A 14 -2.23 -0.63 73.46
CA VAL A 14 -1.05 -0.30 72.64
C VAL A 14 -1.31 -0.88 71.25
N LEU A 15 -1.50 -0.02 70.25
CA LEU A 15 -1.37 -0.40 68.85
C LEU A 15 0.10 -0.74 68.58
N THR A 16 0.43 -2.03 68.60
CA THR A 16 1.71 -2.52 68.11
C THR A 16 1.66 -2.53 66.59
N ALA A 17 2.36 -1.59 65.95
CA ALA A 17 2.69 -1.68 64.53
C ALA A 17 3.47 -2.98 64.31
N THR A 18 2.91 -3.88 63.50
CA THR A 18 3.59 -5.11 63.09
C THR A 18 4.87 -4.76 62.32
N PRO A 19 6.00 -5.40 62.61
CA PRO A 19 7.22 -5.17 61.86
C PRO A 19 7.01 -5.62 60.41
N VAL A 20 7.21 -4.71 59.46
CA VAL A 20 7.33 -5.02 58.04
C VAL A 20 8.51 -5.98 57.91
N ALA A 21 8.26 -7.20 57.44
CA ALA A 21 9.33 -8.14 57.17
C ALA A 21 10.14 -7.55 56.00
N ALA A 22 11.44 -7.31 56.23
CA ALA A 22 12.36 -6.91 55.19
C ALA A 22 12.36 -8.01 54.11
N THR A 23 11.72 -7.71 52.99
CA THR A 23 11.58 -8.60 51.84
C THR A 23 12.34 -8.01 50.67
N VAL A 24 13.19 -8.86 50.09
CA VAL A 24 13.99 -8.53 48.92
C VAL A 24 13.33 -9.21 47.73
N LEU A 25 12.90 -8.39 46.77
CA LEU A 25 12.19 -8.85 45.58
C LEU A 25 13.08 -8.71 44.36
N THR A 26 12.96 -9.65 43.42
CA THR A 26 13.60 -9.53 42.11
C THR A 26 12.59 -9.03 41.10
N GLY A 27 12.98 -8.02 40.34
CA GLY A 27 12.19 -7.44 39.27
C GLY A 27 13.02 -7.09 38.06
N SER A 28 12.32 -6.60 37.04
CA SER A 28 12.95 -6.06 35.84
C SER A 28 12.31 -4.74 35.43
N VAL A 29 13.12 -3.89 34.80
CA VAL A 29 12.67 -2.60 34.29
C VAL A 29 11.73 -2.82 33.10
N LYS A 30 10.52 -2.27 33.19
CA LYS A 30 9.54 -2.19 32.10
C LYS A 30 9.21 -0.74 31.82
N SER A 31 8.99 -0.42 30.55
CA SER A 31 8.44 0.88 30.17
C SER A 31 6.93 0.84 30.27
N MET A 32 6.35 1.86 30.90
CA MET A 32 4.89 2.05 30.94
C MET A 32 4.36 2.51 29.57
N ASP A 33 5.19 3.29 28.87
CA ASP A 33 4.87 3.87 27.57
C ASP A 33 5.62 3.14 26.45
N ALA A 34 5.41 1.82 26.35
CA ALA A 34 5.82 1.07 25.16
C ALA A 34 4.74 1.17 24.05
N GLN A 35 5.17 1.44 22.82
CA GLN A 35 4.33 1.30 21.62
C GLN A 35 4.56 -0.09 21.04
N SER A 36 3.54 -0.95 20.99
CA SER A 36 3.64 -2.23 20.28
C SER A 36 3.74 -2.02 18.77
N ILE A 37 4.74 -2.64 18.15
CA ILE A 37 4.91 -2.71 16.71
C ILE A 37 4.15 -3.95 16.25
N LEU A 38 2.99 -3.72 15.65
CA LEU A 38 2.18 -4.77 15.06
C LEU A 38 2.49 -4.89 13.57
N ALA A 39 2.49 -6.12 13.06
CA ALA A 39 2.47 -6.35 11.63
C ALA A 39 1.18 -5.75 11.05
N PRO A 40 1.26 -4.85 10.05
CA PRO A 40 0.09 -4.25 9.44
C PRO A 40 -0.76 -5.29 8.72
N ALA A 41 -1.99 -4.91 8.34
CA ALA A 41 -2.88 -5.81 7.63
C ALA A 41 -2.57 -5.84 6.11
N SER A 42 -2.24 -7.01 5.56
CA SER A 42 -2.16 -7.23 4.11
C SER A 42 -3.19 -8.23 3.59
N LEU A 43 -3.31 -8.27 2.26
CA LEU A 43 -4.10 -9.25 1.51
C LEU A 43 -3.34 -10.56 1.28
N THR A 44 -2.04 -10.59 1.57
CA THR A 44 -1.18 -11.78 1.49
C THR A 44 -0.79 -12.19 2.90
N SER A 45 -0.94 -13.46 3.24
CA SER A 45 -0.54 -14.00 4.54
C SER A 45 0.04 -15.40 4.35
N PRO A 46 1.23 -15.71 4.90
CA PRO A 46 2.10 -14.87 5.73
C PRO A 46 2.82 -13.76 4.93
N GLU A 47 3.24 -12.70 5.62
CA GLU A 47 3.92 -11.54 5.05
C GLU A 47 5.41 -11.53 5.37
N THR A 48 6.24 -11.03 4.47
CA THR A 48 7.69 -10.87 4.72
C THR A 48 8.01 -9.45 5.17
N LEU A 49 8.75 -9.32 6.27
CA LEU A 49 9.29 -8.04 6.72
C LEU A 49 10.42 -7.59 5.78
N ARG A 50 10.21 -6.51 5.01
CA ARG A 50 11.20 -6.02 4.04
C ARG A 50 12.15 -4.98 4.62
N TYR A 51 11.69 -4.29 5.66
CA TYR A 51 12.48 -3.37 6.43
C TYR A 51 11.97 -3.37 7.87
N PHE A 52 12.86 -3.63 8.80
CA PHE A 52 12.65 -3.52 10.22
C PHE A 52 13.89 -2.86 10.82
N VAL A 53 13.69 -1.74 11.51
CA VAL A 53 14.77 -1.05 12.22
C VAL A 53 15.50 -2.03 13.14
N PRO A 54 16.84 -2.04 13.18
CA PRO A 54 17.59 -2.99 14.00
C PRO A 54 17.26 -2.93 15.49
N ASP A 55 17.40 -4.08 16.17
CA ASP A 55 17.19 -4.19 17.60
C ASP A 55 18.13 -3.28 18.40
N GLY A 56 17.58 -2.58 19.39
CA GLY A 56 18.28 -1.60 20.20
C GLY A 56 18.56 -0.26 19.51
N ALA A 57 18.07 -0.03 18.29
CA ALA A 57 18.26 1.26 17.60
C ALA A 57 17.30 2.33 18.13
N HIS A 58 17.79 3.58 18.18
CA HIS A 58 16.98 4.73 18.53
C HIS A 58 16.18 5.23 17.33
N VAL A 59 14.88 5.44 17.52
CA VAL A 59 13.96 6.01 16.53
C VAL A 59 13.35 7.31 17.01
N THR A 60 13.07 8.21 16.08
CA THR A 60 12.37 9.47 16.33
C THR A 60 10.89 9.34 15.97
N LYS A 61 10.04 10.18 16.57
CA LYS A 61 8.61 10.22 16.23
C LYS A 61 8.40 10.53 14.74
N GLY A 62 7.61 9.70 14.06
CA GLY A 62 7.31 9.78 12.63
C GLY A 62 8.24 8.96 11.73
N GLN A 63 9.32 8.39 12.28
CA GLN A 63 10.25 7.56 11.52
C GLN A 63 9.62 6.19 11.16
N PRO A 64 9.77 5.68 9.93
CA PRO A 64 9.32 4.32 9.59
C PRO A 64 10.13 3.29 10.38
N ILE A 65 9.44 2.37 11.06
CA ILE A 65 10.06 1.32 11.87
C ILE A 65 9.96 -0.03 11.16
N LEU A 66 8.80 -0.32 10.59
CA LEU A 66 8.48 -1.59 9.97
C LEU A 66 7.85 -1.33 8.60
N ARG A 67 8.28 -2.07 7.58
CA ARG A 67 7.63 -2.09 6.28
C ARG A 67 7.52 -3.52 5.77
N ILE A 68 6.30 -3.90 5.40
CA ILE A 68 6.01 -5.20 4.79
C ILE A 68 6.18 -5.13 3.27
N ASP A 69 6.21 -6.28 2.61
CA ASP A 69 6.20 -6.30 1.16
C ASP A 69 4.81 -5.96 0.58
N ALA A 70 4.68 -4.77 -0.01
CA ALA A 70 3.46 -4.31 -0.69
C ALA A 70 3.57 -4.36 -2.22
N SER A 71 4.52 -5.16 -2.74
CA SER A 71 4.82 -5.29 -4.17
C SER A 71 3.59 -5.70 -5.01
N SER A 72 2.82 -6.67 -4.50
CA SER A 72 1.59 -7.17 -5.13
C SER A 72 0.53 -6.06 -5.26
N SER A 73 0.30 -5.31 -4.19
CA SER A 73 -0.64 -4.18 -4.16
C SER A 73 -0.18 -3.03 -5.05
N SER A 74 1.14 -2.77 -5.09
CA SER A 74 1.73 -1.75 -5.96
C SER A 74 1.58 -2.11 -7.44
N GLY A 75 1.78 -3.38 -7.80
CA GLY A 75 1.51 -3.88 -9.16
C GLY A 75 0.05 -3.73 -9.57
N GLN A 76 -0.91 -4.00 -8.66
CA GLN A 76 -2.33 -3.78 -8.92
C GLN A 76 -2.67 -2.30 -9.13
N ILE A 77 -2.04 -1.38 -8.38
CA ILE A 77 -2.21 0.07 -8.58
C ILE A 77 -1.82 0.46 -10.01
N ASP A 78 -0.69 0.00 -10.50
CA ASP A 78 -0.23 0.34 -11.85
C ASP A 78 -1.16 -0.26 -12.91
N THR A 79 -1.57 -1.52 -12.77
CA THR A 79 -2.54 -2.15 -13.66
C THR A 79 -3.91 -1.45 -13.64
N LEU A 80 -4.38 -1.00 -12.47
CA LEU A 80 -5.64 -0.27 -12.35
C LEU A 80 -5.55 1.12 -12.96
N LYS A 81 -4.42 1.84 -12.81
CA LYS A 81 -4.21 3.12 -13.50
C LYS A 81 -4.27 2.97 -15.01
N ASP A 82 -3.59 1.96 -15.55
CA ASP A 82 -3.62 1.66 -16.99
C ASP A 82 -5.05 1.34 -17.45
N LYS A 83 -5.79 0.54 -16.67
CA LYS A 83 -7.21 0.21 -16.94
C LYS A 83 -8.11 1.44 -16.88
N ILE A 84 -7.92 2.34 -15.91
CA ILE A 84 -8.71 3.57 -15.78
C ILE A 84 -8.45 4.47 -16.99
N ALA A 85 -7.19 4.67 -17.37
CA ALA A 85 -6.84 5.51 -18.53
C ALA A 85 -7.48 4.97 -19.83
N LEU A 86 -7.38 3.66 -20.07
CA LEU A 86 -8.03 3.03 -21.23
C LEU A 86 -9.55 3.12 -21.15
N ALA A 87 -10.15 2.81 -19.99
CA ALA A 87 -11.59 2.86 -19.79
C ALA A 87 -12.14 4.29 -19.99
N GLN A 88 -11.43 5.32 -19.52
CA GLN A 88 -11.79 6.72 -19.76
C GLN A 88 -11.82 7.02 -21.26
N ALA A 89 -10.78 6.66 -21.99
CA ALA A 89 -10.69 6.91 -23.43
C ALA A 89 -11.79 6.17 -24.23
N THR A 90 -12.05 4.90 -23.89
CA THR A 90 -13.15 4.13 -24.51
C THR A 90 -14.52 4.74 -24.20
N GLN A 91 -14.79 5.14 -22.95
CA GLN A 91 -16.06 5.77 -22.58
C GLN A 91 -16.26 7.11 -23.28
N GLU A 92 -15.21 7.93 -23.39
CA GLU A 92 -15.24 9.20 -24.13
C GLU A 92 -15.52 8.98 -25.62
N LYS A 93 -14.89 8.00 -26.26
CA LYS A 93 -15.16 7.64 -27.66
C LYS A 93 -16.61 7.21 -27.87
N GLU A 94 -17.11 6.29 -27.03
CA GLU A 94 -18.48 5.78 -27.14
C GLU A 94 -19.52 6.88 -26.89
N LEU A 95 -19.28 7.75 -25.90
CA LEU A 95 -20.12 8.91 -25.62
C LEU A 95 -20.13 9.86 -26.82
N ALA A 96 -18.96 10.22 -27.36
CA ALA A 96 -18.86 11.14 -28.49
C ALA A 96 -19.52 10.58 -29.77
N ALA A 97 -19.44 9.26 -29.99
CA ALA A 97 -20.15 8.60 -31.09
C ALA A 97 -21.68 8.69 -30.93
N LEU A 98 -22.21 8.51 -29.71
CA LEU A 98 -23.64 8.68 -29.43
C LEU A 98 -24.08 10.13 -29.54
N GLU A 99 -23.25 11.09 -29.14
CA GLU A 99 -23.53 12.52 -29.29
C GLU A 99 -23.59 12.91 -30.77
N LEU A 100 -22.71 12.39 -31.61
CA LEU A 100 -22.78 12.59 -33.07
C LEU A 100 -24.11 12.02 -33.63
N LYS A 101 -24.50 10.81 -33.21
CA LYS A 101 -25.77 10.19 -33.60
C LYS A 101 -26.98 11.01 -33.16
N ALA A 102 -26.93 11.64 -31.98
CA ALA A 102 -27.98 12.55 -31.51
C ALA A 102 -28.10 13.80 -32.38
N ILE A 103 -26.99 14.39 -32.81
CA ILE A 103 -27.01 15.52 -33.75
C ILE A 103 -27.52 15.10 -35.13
N ASP A 104 -27.17 13.92 -35.62
CA ASP A 104 -27.68 13.38 -36.88
C ASP A 104 -29.20 13.12 -36.82
N ALA A 105 -29.70 12.56 -35.71
CA ALA A 105 -31.13 12.42 -35.47
C ALA A 105 -31.84 13.80 -35.42
N LYS A 106 -31.18 14.82 -34.86
CA LYS A 106 -31.73 16.19 -34.83
C LYS A 106 -31.79 16.82 -36.22
N LEU A 107 -30.76 16.63 -37.05
CA LEU A 107 -30.76 17.05 -38.45
C LEU A 107 -31.89 16.36 -39.24
N ALA A 108 -32.08 15.06 -39.03
CA ALA A 108 -33.16 14.31 -39.66
C ALA A 108 -34.55 14.80 -39.24
N TRP A 109 -34.76 15.07 -37.94
CA TRP A 109 -36.01 15.64 -37.43
C TRP A 109 -36.29 17.03 -38.01
N VAL A 110 -35.28 17.93 -38.04
CA VAL A 110 -35.44 19.26 -38.65
C VAL A 110 -35.77 19.14 -40.14
N THR A 111 -35.14 18.21 -40.86
CA THR A 111 -35.46 17.97 -42.28
C THR A 111 -36.90 17.50 -42.47
N ALA A 112 -37.38 16.57 -41.63
CA ALA A 112 -38.75 16.08 -41.67
C ALA A 112 -39.78 17.18 -41.31
N GLU A 113 -39.50 17.99 -40.28
CA GLU A 113 -40.36 19.12 -39.89
C GLU A 113 -40.46 20.15 -41.03
N ASN A 114 -39.36 20.44 -41.71
CA ASN A 114 -39.36 21.36 -42.85
C ASN A 114 -40.17 20.80 -44.03
N THR A 115 -40.11 19.50 -44.30
CA THR A 115 -40.97 18.85 -45.32
C THR A 115 -42.44 18.95 -44.94
N ARG A 116 -42.77 18.60 -43.68
CA ARG A 116 -44.13 18.72 -43.14
C ARG A 116 -44.66 20.15 -43.25
N ALA A 117 -43.85 21.16 -42.95
CA ALA A 117 -44.23 22.56 -43.04
C ALA A 117 -44.53 23.01 -44.49
N LYS A 118 -43.81 22.49 -45.49
CA LYS A 118 -44.11 22.74 -46.91
C LYS A 118 -45.39 22.04 -47.35
N ASP A 119 -45.54 20.77 -46.99
CA ASP A 119 -46.73 19.98 -47.33
C ASP A 119 -47.99 20.55 -46.64
N ALA A 120 -47.86 21.17 -45.47
CA ALA A 120 -48.94 21.90 -44.80
C ALA A 120 -49.45 23.09 -45.62
N ILE A 121 -48.57 23.80 -46.33
CA ILE A 121 -48.97 24.90 -47.22
C ILE A 121 -49.80 24.36 -48.39
N ASP A 122 -49.38 23.23 -48.97
CA ASP A 122 -50.06 22.61 -50.10
C ASP A 122 -51.41 22.00 -49.69
N ALA A 123 -51.46 21.32 -48.54
CA ALA A 123 -52.69 20.79 -47.97
C ALA A 123 -53.68 21.90 -47.55
N GLY A 124 -53.20 23.13 -47.30
CA GLY A 124 -54.03 24.29 -47.00
C GLY A 124 -54.77 24.87 -48.21
N ILE A 125 -54.49 24.40 -49.44
CA ILE A 125 -55.13 24.92 -50.65
C ILE A 125 -56.60 24.44 -50.71
N PRO A 126 -57.59 25.36 -50.81
CA PRO A 126 -58.99 24.97 -50.84
C PRO A 126 -59.33 24.11 -52.07
N LYS A 127 -60.11 23.03 -51.85
CA LYS A 127 -60.58 22.09 -52.89
C LYS A 127 -61.28 22.75 -54.08
N ARG A 128 -61.81 23.97 -53.93
CA ARG A 128 -62.46 24.73 -55.03
C ARG A 128 -61.49 25.27 -56.09
N ILE A 129 -60.18 25.35 -55.79
CA ILE A 129 -59.16 25.98 -56.64
C ILE A 129 -58.28 24.92 -57.33
N ILE A 130 -58.25 23.70 -56.83
CA ILE A 130 -57.43 22.58 -57.34
C ILE A 130 -58.30 21.37 -57.67
N THR A 131 -57.75 20.40 -58.41
CA THR A 131 -58.49 19.18 -58.73
C THR A 131 -58.72 18.34 -57.45
N ALA A 132 -59.77 17.52 -57.43
CA ALA A 132 -60.06 16.65 -56.30
C ALA A 132 -58.89 15.68 -56.02
N ILE A 133 -58.25 15.17 -57.08
CA ILE A 133 -57.10 14.26 -56.97
C ILE A 133 -55.89 14.96 -56.35
N ASP A 134 -55.60 16.20 -56.77
CA ASP A 134 -54.47 16.97 -56.22
C ASP A 134 -54.71 17.32 -54.75
N TYR A 135 -55.94 17.69 -54.39
CA TYR A 135 -56.32 17.93 -53.01
C TYR A 135 -56.07 16.69 -52.14
N ASP A 136 -56.58 15.53 -52.55
CA ASP A 136 -56.41 14.28 -51.81
C ASP A 136 -54.93 13.86 -51.71
N LYS A 137 -54.15 14.10 -52.78
CA LYS A 137 -52.69 13.90 -52.79
C LYS A 137 -51.97 14.79 -51.79
N TYR A 138 -52.30 16.08 -51.72
CA TYR A 138 -51.67 17.00 -50.76
C TYR A 138 -52.05 16.68 -49.31
N GLN A 139 -53.31 16.29 -49.05
CA GLN A 139 -53.70 15.80 -47.73
C GLN A 139 -52.90 14.55 -47.34
N GLY A 140 -52.79 13.57 -48.24
CA GLY A 140 -52.02 12.35 -48.01
C GLY A 140 -50.53 12.61 -47.77
N ALA A 141 -49.93 13.54 -48.51
CA ALA A 141 -48.54 13.96 -48.32
C ALA A 141 -48.32 14.59 -46.93
N PHE A 142 -49.19 15.54 -46.53
CA PHE A 142 -49.10 16.18 -45.22
C PHE A 142 -49.30 15.20 -44.06
N GLU A 143 -50.23 14.24 -44.17
CA GLU A 143 -50.40 13.18 -43.18
C GLU A 143 -49.15 12.30 -43.07
N SER A 144 -48.58 11.89 -44.21
CA SER A 144 -47.35 11.10 -44.26
C SER A 144 -46.18 11.84 -43.62
N ALA A 145 -45.96 13.10 -43.99
CA ALA A 145 -44.91 13.95 -43.42
C ALA A 145 -45.11 14.19 -41.91
N THR A 146 -46.35 14.29 -41.45
CA THR A 146 -46.66 14.42 -40.00
C THR A 146 -46.28 13.15 -39.24
N ARG A 147 -46.58 11.96 -39.78
CA ARG A 147 -46.19 10.69 -39.17
C ARG A 147 -44.67 10.50 -39.16
N ASP A 148 -43.99 10.84 -40.25
CA ASP A 148 -42.52 10.77 -40.33
C ASP A 148 -41.85 11.73 -39.32
N THR A 149 -42.32 12.98 -39.24
CA THR A 149 -41.81 13.95 -38.27
C THR A 149 -41.97 13.45 -36.82
N ALA A 150 -43.14 12.87 -36.50
CA ALA A 150 -43.39 12.27 -35.18
C ALA A 150 -42.47 11.08 -34.90
N LEU A 151 -42.14 10.26 -35.92
CA LEU A 151 -41.15 9.19 -35.80
C LEU A 151 -39.75 9.75 -35.53
N LYS A 152 -39.28 10.73 -36.32
CA LYS A 152 -37.96 11.36 -36.13
C LYS A 152 -37.83 12.09 -34.80
N GLN A 153 -38.92 12.65 -34.28
CA GLN A 153 -38.95 13.22 -32.93
C GLN A 153 -38.73 12.16 -31.85
N LYS A 154 -39.37 10.99 -31.98
CA LYS A 154 -39.13 9.84 -31.08
C LYS A 154 -37.70 9.32 -31.20
N ASP A 155 -37.17 9.23 -32.42
CA ASP A 155 -35.79 8.80 -32.67
C ASP A 155 -34.79 9.75 -31.98
N LEU A 156 -34.98 11.07 -32.09
CA LEU A 156 -34.18 12.08 -31.40
C LEU A 156 -34.25 11.93 -29.87
N ALA A 157 -35.45 11.75 -29.31
CA ALA A 157 -35.62 11.53 -27.88
C ALA A 157 -34.89 10.24 -27.42
N SER A 158 -34.96 9.18 -28.21
CA SER A 158 -34.25 7.92 -27.94
C SER A 158 -32.73 8.08 -27.98
N ALA A 159 -32.21 8.88 -28.92
CA ALA A 159 -30.78 9.18 -29.03
C ALA A 159 -30.28 9.99 -27.83
N HIS A 160 -31.04 11.00 -27.40
CA HIS A 160 -30.72 11.77 -26.18
C HIS A 160 -30.74 10.90 -24.92
N ALA A 161 -31.74 10.02 -24.79
CA ALA A 161 -31.80 9.07 -23.67
C ALA A 161 -30.64 8.07 -23.69
N ALA A 162 -30.15 7.66 -24.86
CA ALA A 162 -28.95 6.82 -24.98
C ALA A 162 -27.68 7.54 -24.51
N VAL A 163 -27.48 8.80 -24.91
CA VAL A 163 -26.35 9.63 -24.43
C VAL A 163 -26.39 9.79 -22.90
N ALA A 164 -27.55 10.13 -22.33
CA ALA A 164 -27.71 10.32 -20.90
C ALA A 164 -27.42 9.03 -20.11
N ARG A 165 -27.93 7.88 -20.57
CA ARG A 165 -27.66 6.56 -19.96
C ARG A 165 -26.17 6.23 -20.03
N LYS A 166 -25.55 6.35 -21.22
CA LYS A 166 -24.13 6.02 -21.39
C LYS A 166 -23.22 6.87 -20.50
N ARG A 167 -23.55 8.16 -20.33
CA ARG A 167 -22.81 9.04 -19.42
C ARG A 167 -22.95 8.63 -17.95
N ALA A 168 -24.16 8.24 -17.53
CA ALA A 168 -24.40 7.78 -16.16
C ALA A 168 -23.69 6.44 -15.89
N ASP A 169 -23.82 5.47 -16.80
CA ASP A 169 -23.19 4.15 -16.69
C ASP A 169 -21.66 4.28 -16.68
N GLY A 170 -21.09 5.06 -17.61
CA GLY A 170 -19.64 5.29 -17.68
C GLY A 170 -19.08 5.97 -16.42
N ALA A 171 -19.83 6.90 -15.80
CA ALA A 171 -19.42 7.52 -14.54
C ALA A 171 -19.38 6.51 -13.38
N LEU A 172 -20.34 5.57 -13.33
CA LEU A 172 -20.36 4.50 -12.33
C LEU A 172 -19.22 3.51 -12.53
N ASP A 173 -18.93 3.13 -13.77
CA ASP A 173 -17.83 2.22 -14.12
C ASP A 173 -16.47 2.80 -13.70
N LEU A 174 -16.22 4.07 -14.05
CA LEU A 174 -15.00 4.77 -13.63
C LEU A 174 -14.91 4.89 -12.12
N ARG A 175 -16.03 5.22 -11.46
CA ARG A 175 -16.06 5.34 -10.01
C ARG A 175 -15.73 4.03 -9.32
N LYS A 176 -16.19 2.89 -9.86
CA LYS A 176 -15.83 1.57 -9.34
C LYS A 176 -14.31 1.34 -9.41
N LEU A 177 -13.69 1.61 -10.55
CA LEU A 177 -12.24 1.45 -10.72
C LEU A 177 -11.44 2.40 -9.82
N GLU A 178 -11.90 3.65 -9.65
CA GLU A 178 -11.29 4.61 -8.72
C GLU A 178 -11.35 4.15 -7.27
N LEU A 179 -12.47 3.54 -6.84
CA LEU A 179 -12.62 2.99 -5.50
C LEU A 179 -11.71 1.77 -5.30
N GLU A 180 -11.58 0.89 -6.29
CA GLU A 180 -10.62 -0.21 -6.28
C GLU A 180 -9.17 0.32 -6.18
N LEU A 181 -8.83 1.35 -6.96
CA LEU A 181 -7.52 2.00 -6.89
C LEU A 181 -7.25 2.61 -5.51
N ALA A 182 -8.22 3.33 -4.94
CA ALA A 182 -8.11 3.94 -3.62
C ALA A 182 -7.94 2.87 -2.53
N PHE A 183 -8.61 1.73 -2.65
CA PHE A 183 -8.44 0.60 -1.75
C PHE A 183 -7.00 0.08 -1.76
N TYR A 184 -6.40 -0.20 -2.93
CA TYR A 184 -5.01 -0.67 -3.00
C TYR A 184 -4.00 0.41 -2.58
N GLN A 185 -4.27 1.69 -2.85
CA GLN A 185 -3.45 2.80 -2.32
C GLN A 185 -3.47 2.83 -0.79
N GLY A 186 -4.64 2.60 -0.18
CA GLY A 186 -4.79 2.42 1.26
C GLY A 186 -3.94 1.25 1.79
N GLN A 187 -3.96 0.11 1.10
CA GLN A 187 -3.14 -1.06 1.45
C GLN A 187 -1.63 -0.76 1.41
N VAL A 188 -1.14 -0.05 0.39
CA VAL A 188 0.28 0.33 0.31
C VAL A 188 0.65 1.36 1.39
N SER A 189 -0.24 2.30 1.70
CA SER A 189 0.01 3.30 2.75
C SER A 189 0.05 2.68 4.15
N SER A 190 -0.78 1.67 4.40
CA SER A 190 -0.83 0.93 5.68
C SER A 190 0.28 -0.11 5.83
N ALA A 191 0.97 -0.48 4.74
CA ALA A 191 2.11 -1.39 4.74
C ALA A 191 3.35 -0.87 5.49
N THR A 192 3.38 0.42 5.86
CA THR A 192 4.48 1.02 6.63
C THR A 192 3.98 1.44 8.00
N VAL A 193 4.61 0.92 9.05
CA VAL A 193 4.38 1.32 10.44
C VAL A 193 5.41 2.38 10.81
N VAL A 194 4.92 3.51 11.33
CA VAL A 194 5.74 4.62 11.80
C VAL A 194 5.78 4.68 13.32
N ALA A 195 6.85 5.27 13.85
CA ALA A 195 7.01 5.52 15.28
C ALA A 195 6.04 6.62 15.73
N GLU A 196 5.14 6.33 16.67
CA GLU A 196 4.28 7.34 17.27
C GLU A 196 5.01 8.16 18.35
N ARG A 197 6.13 7.62 18.84
CA ARG A 197 6.99 8.20 19.86
C ARG A 197 8.46 7.98 19.54
N ALA A 198 9.32 8.81 20.12
CA ALA A 198 10.77 8.57 20.10
C ALA A 198 11.15 7.54 21.17
N GLY A 199 12.09 6.65 20.87
CA GLY A 199 12.43 5.56 21.77
C GLY A 199 13.45 4.59 21.18
N VAL A 200 13.70 3.49 21.89
CA VAL A 200 14.53 2.37 21.47
C VAL A 200 13.64 1.24 20.96
N VAL A 201 13.94 0.68 19.80
CA VAL A 201 13.22 -0.47 19.24
C VAL A 201 13.71 -1.75 19.93
N VAL A 202 12.77 -2.56 20.41
CA VAL A 202 13.03 -3.88 21.02
C VAL A 202 12.29 -4.94 20.20
N HIS A 203 13.02 -5.91 19.69
CA HIS A 203 12.44 -6.96 18.84
C HIS A 203 11.71 -8.01 19.67
N GLY A 204 10.56 -8.48 19.16
CA GLY A 204 9.84 -9.63 19.68
C GLY A 204 10.48 -10.95 19.25
N PHE A 205 10.12 -12.01 19.95
CA PHE A 205 10.52 -13.38 19.60
C PHE A 205 9.39 -14.07 18.82
N GLU A 206 9.77 -14.82 17.79
CA GLU A 206 8.88 -15.65 17.00
C GLU A 206 8.20 -16.68 17.90
N LYS A 207 6.87 -16.62 17.99
CA LYS A 207 6.09 -17.57 18.82
C LYS A 207 5.76 -18.87 18.09
N ILE A 208 5.89 -18.87 16.75
CA ILE A 208 5.53 -19.98 15.87
C ILE A 208 6.70 -20.23 14.92
N SER A 209 7.28 -21.42 14.96
CA SER A 209 8.31 -21.85 14.00
C SER A 209 7.69 -22.18 12.64
N PHE A 210 8.13 -21.50 11.59
CA PHE A 210 7.89 -21.90 10.20
C PHE A 210 9.03 -22.80 9.70
N ASN A 211 8.70 -23.85 8.93
CA ASN A 211 9.64 -24.75 8.25
C ASN A 211 10.72 -25.43 9.13
N GLY A 212 10.45 -25.66 10.42
CA GLY A 212 11.38 -26.37 11.31
C GLY A 212 12.59 -25.54 11.78
N ASN A 213 12.56 -24.21 11.56
CA ASN A 213 13.57 -23.31 12.12
C ASN A 213 13.39 -23.11 13.63
N VAL A 214 14.51 -22.96 14.34
CA VAL A 214 14.55 -22.60 15.76
C VAL A 214 13.90 -21.21 15.92
N PRO A 215 12.92 -21.03 16.84
CA PRO A 215 12.29 -19.73 17.08
C PRO A 215 13.35 -18.66 17.33
N GLY A 216 13.39 -17.64 16.48
CA GLY A 216 14.34 -16.53 16.55
C GLY A 216 13.70 -15.21 16.95
N GLN A 217 14.50 -14.15 17.00
CA GLN A 217 13.95 -12.79 17.01
C GLN A 217 13.46 -12.43 15.60
N TYR A 218 12.35 -11.71 15.50
CA TYR A 218 11.89 -11.16 14.22
C TYR A 218 12.98 -10.27 13.61
N ARG A 219 13.28 -10.45 12.33
CA ARG A 219 14.30 -9.68 11.60
C ARG A 219 13.82 -9.36 10.20
N ASP A 220 14.60 -8.54 9.48
CA ASP A 220 14.46 -8.41 8.04
C ASP A 220 14.45 -9.80 7.38
N GLY A 221 13.44 -10.06 6.56
CA GLY A 221 13.19 -11.36 5.93
C GLY A 221 12.33 -12.34 6.74
N SER A 222 12.00 -12.07 8.01
CA SER A 222 11.08 -12.92 8.78
C SER A 222 9.66 -12.89 8.20
N MET A 223 8.98 -14.03 8.32
CA MET A 223 7.57 -14.17 7.96
C MET A 223 6.67 -13.90 9.17
N VAL A 224 5.68 -13.04 9.01
CA VAL A 224 4.77 -12.60 10.07
C VAL A 224 3.32 -12.71 9.62
N PHE A 225 2.43 -13.00 10.56
CA PHE A 225 0.99 -12.91 10.31
C PHE A 225 0.49 -11.49 10.58
N PRO A 226 -0.48 -10.99 9.80
CA PRO A 226 -1.17 -9.74 10.07
C PRO A 226 -1.62 -9.65 11.54
N GLY A 227 -1.37 -8.51 12.19
CA GLY A 227 -1.76 -8.28 13.58
C GLY A 227 -0.86 -8.93 14.64
N THR A 228 0.19 -9.66 14.24
CA THR A 228 1.18 -10.19 15.19
C THR A 228 2.05 -9.07 15.73
N GLU A 229 2.32 -9.07 17.04
CA GLU A 229 3.28 -8.17 17.66
C GLU A 229 4.72 -8.64 17.35
N VAL A 230 5.44 -7.84 16.57
CA VAL A 230 6.82 -8.15 16.12
C VAL A 230 7.89 -7.46 16.96
N GLY A 231 7.51 -6.48 17.78
CA GLY A 231 8.41 -5.74 18.67
C GLY A 231 7.70 -4.60 19.37
N GLN A 232 8.47 -3.75 20.06
CA GLN A 232 7.97 -2.57 20.74
C GLN A 232 8.95 -1.40 20.60
N VAL A 233 8.44 -0.17 20.53
CA VAL A 233 9.24 1.05 20.70
C VAL A 233 9.08 1.50 22.13
N VAL A 234 10.17 1.50 22.87
CA VAL A 234 10.21 1.86 24.26
C VAL A 234 10.74 3.29 24.41
N GLY A 235 9.94 4.19 24.98
CA GLY A 235 10.32 5.59 25.20
C GLY A 235 11.55 5.79 26.09
N GLY A 236 12.09 7.01 26.08
CA GLY A 236 13.20 7.42 26.94
C GLY A 236 12.86 7.43 28.45
N SER A 237 13.88 7.66 29.28
CA SER A 237 14.00 7.41 30.73
C SER A 237 12.95 7.98 31.70
N HIS A 238 11.89 8.62 31.21
CA HIS A 238 10.96 9.38 32.05
C HIS A 238 9.72 8.58 32.51
N HIS A 239 9.48 7.36 31.99
CA HIS A 239 8.32 6.53 32.34
C HIS A 239 8.68 5.02 32.46
N PHE A 240 9.75 4.72 33.21
CA PHE A 240 10.09 3.35 33.58
C PHE A 240 9.47 2.97 34.92
N GLN A 241 8.93 1.76 35.00
CA GLN A 241 8.52 1.10 36.23
C GLN A 241 9.35 -0.18 36.41
N VAL A 242 9.52 -0.63 37.65
CA VAL A 242 10.07 -1.95 37.91
C VAL A 242 8.92 -2.90 38.15
N GLN A 243 8.85 -3.96 37.35
CA GLN A 243 7.94 -5.05 37.59
C GLN A 243 8.67 -6.14 38.37
N ALA A 244 8.35 -6.25 39.65
CA ALA A 244 8.87 -7.26 40.55
C ALA A 244 7.87 -8.38 40.78
N TRP A 245 8.38 -9.46 41.35
CA TRP A 245 7.60 -10.65 41.66
C TRP A 245 7.85 -11.04 43.11
N ALA A 246 6.77 -11.15 43.89
CA ALA A 246 6.81 -11.68 45.25
C ALA A 246 6.24 -13.09 45.28
N LEU A 247 6.84 -13.95 46.10
CA LEU A 247 6.27 -15.26 46.39
C LEU A 247 4.98 -15.10 47.22
N GLN A 248 4.10 -16.10 47.13
CA GLN A 248 2.84 -16.11 47.87
C GLN A 248 2.97 -15.86 49.40
N PRO A 249 4.01 -16.34 50.11
CA PRO A 249 4.21 -16.00 51.53
C PRO A 249 4.56 -14.53 51.75
N ASP A 250 5.43 -13.97 50.90
CA ASP A 250 5.94 -12.60 51.03
C ASP A 250 4.88 -11.55 50.67
N ARG A 251 3.85 -11.94 49.90
CA ARG A 251 2.72 -11.09 49.54
C ARG A 251 1.99 -10.51 50.77
N GLN A 252 1.91 -11.22 51.89
CA GLN A 252 1.16 -10.75 53.07
C GLN A 252 1.77 -9.49 53.70
N GLY A 253 3.07 -9.25 53.50
CA GLY A 253 3.79 -8.12 54.08
C GLY A 253 3.83 -6.86 53.22
N LEU A 254 3.19 -6.84 52.05
CA LEU A 254 3.31 -5.77 51.07
C LEU A 254 1.99 -5.02 50.85
N GLU A 255 2.05 -3.70 50.91
CA GLU A 255 0.89 -2.81 50.69
C GLU A 255 1.11 -1.84 49.51
N VAL A 256 0.00 -1.45 48.86
CA VAL A 256 0.04 -0.44 47.80
C VAL A 256 0.28 0.94 48.43
N GLY A 257 1.25 1.68 47.90
CA GLY A 257 1.70 2.99 48.40
C GLY A 257 2.96 2.92 49.26
N GLU A 258 3.44 1.72 49.58
CA GLU A 258 4.66 1.52 50.39
C GLU A 258 5.92 2.00 49.64
N SER A 259 6.81 2.70 50.36
CA SER A 259 8.07 3.19 49.82
C SER A 259 9.13 2.09 49.84
N VAL A 260 9.84 1.94 48.72
CA VAL A 260 10.84 0.89 48.51
C VAL A 260 12.14 1.48 47.96
N ARG A 261 13.26 0.81 48.20
CA ARG A 261 14.56 1.14 47.60
C ARG A 261 14.83 0.17 46.45
N VAL A 262 15.18 0.69 45.29
CA VAL A 262 15.48 -0.10 44.09
C VAL A 262 16.96 -0.01 43.76
N HIS A 263 17.59 -1.17 43.63
CA HIS A 263 18.97 -1.34 43.20
C HIS A 263 19.01 -2.00 41.82
N PHE A 264 19.93 -1.56 40.95
CA PHE A 264 20.09 -2.11 39.60
C PHE A 264 21.42 -2.84 39.45
N ASP A 265 21.40 -4.11 39.06
CA ASP A 265 22.63 -4.92 38.93
C ASP A 265 23.61 -4.35 37.89
N ALA A 266 23.07 -3.69 36.86
CA ALA A 266 23.84 -3.08 35.79
C ALA A 266 24.48 -1.73 36.18
N LEU A 267 24.03 -1.11 37.28
CA LEU A 267 24.46 0.22 37.74
C LEU A 267 24.83 0.16 39.24
N PRO A 268 25.97 -0.46 39.58
CA PRO A 268 26.37 -0.63 40.97
C PRO A 268 26.58 0.73 41.66
N GLY A 269 25.93 0.91 42.82
CA GLY A 269 26.04 2.12 43.66
C GLY A 269 25.00 3.22 43.40
N ALA A 270 24.07 3.00 42.48
CA ALA A 270 22.94 3.91 42.25
C ALA A 270 21.66 3.38 42.89
N ASP A 271 21.30 3.92 44.06
CA ASP A 271 20.04 3.59 44.73
C ASP A 271 18.96 4.61 44.37
N VAL A 272 17.79 4.11 44.00
CA VAL A 272 16.65 4.93 43.59
C VAL A 272 15.46 4.62 44.49
N GLY A 273 14.84 5.66 45.04
CA GLY A 273 13.57 5.54 45.75
C GLY A 273 12.42 5.24 44.79
N GLY A 274 11.45 4.46 45.25
CA GLY A 274 10.22 4.21 44.52
C GLY A 274 9.08 3.86 45.45
N HIS A 275 7.91 3.65 44.88
CA HIS A 275 6.73 3.23 45.65
C HIS A 275 5.91 2.19 44.90
N ILE A 276 5.28 1.29 45.65
CA ILE A 276 4.43 0.24 45.10
C ILE A 276 3.12 0.85 44.63
N VAL A 277 2.80 0.74 43.33
CA VAL A 277 1.56 1.30 42.75
C VAL A 277 0.48 0.25 42.61
N ALA A 278 0.86 -0.99 42.31
CA ALA A 278 -0.09 -2.08 42.14
C ALA A 278 0.51 -3.42 42.54
N ILE A 279 -0.36 -4.29 43.07
CA ILE A 279 -0.06 -5.69 43.30
C ILE A 279 -1.16 -6.51 42.63
N SER A 280 -0.81 -7.56 41.88
CA SER A 280 -1.80 -8.40 41.20
C SER A 280 -2.75 -9.07 42.21
N ALA A 281 -4.04 -9.15 41.87
CA ALA A 281 -5.03 -9.81 42.72
C ALA A 281 -4.91 -11.34 42.69
N ALA A 282 -4.44 -11.89 41.56
CA ALA A 282 -4.23 -13.32 41.37
C ALA A 282 -2.73 -13.63 41.33
N ALA A 283 -2.37 -14.81 41.86
CA ALA A 283 -1.05 -15.39 41.69
C ALA A 283 -0.92 -15.98 40.27
N GLN A 284 0.29 -15.90 39.72
CA GLN A 284 0.66 -16.46 38.42
C GLN A 284 1.76 -17.50 38.62
N ASP A 285 1.70 -18.55 37.80
CA ASP A 285 2.73 -19.58 37.75
C ASP A 285 3.89 -19.10 36.85
N ARG A 286 5.14 -19.25 37.31
CA ARG A 286 6.33 -19.00 36.49
C ARG A 286 7.18 -20.27 36.45
N SER A 287 6.90 -21.12 35.45
CA SER A 287 7.59 -22.41 35.26
C SER A 287 9.12 -22.29 35.16
N GLU A 288 9.62 -21.13 34.74
CA GLU A 288 11.04 -20.79 34.66
C GLU A 288 11.72 -20.69 36.05
N TRP A 289 10.95 -20.41 37.10
CA TRP A 289 11.44 -20.14 38.46
C TRP A 289 11.03 -21.22 39.48
N GLY A 290 10.37 -22.29 39.01
CA GLY A 290 9.94 -23.44 39.81
C GLY A 290 8.41 -23.52 39.97
N GLU A 291 7.96 -24.38 40.88
CA GLU A 291 6.52 -24.64 41.15
C GLU A 291 5.87 -23.58 42.08
N GLY A 292 6.51 -22.42 42.23
CA GLY A 292 6.04 -21.34 43.09
C GLY A 292 4.91 -20.51 42.46
N ARG A 293 4.03 -20.00 43.31
CA ARG A 293 3.01 -19.01 42.95
C ARG A 293 3.51 -17.60 43.24
N TYR A 294 3.50 -16.75 42.21
CA TYR A 294 4.06 -15.41 42.28
C TYR A 294 3.00 -14.33 42.08
N TYR A 295 3.06 -13.28 42.88
CA TYR A 295 2.28 -12.07 42.70
C TYR A 295 3.13 -11.01 42.01
N ARG A 296 2.54 -10.36 41.00
CA ARG A 296 3.20 -9.30 40.25
C ARG A 296 3.06 -7.98 41.01
N ILE A 297 4.16 -7.26 41.17
CA ILE A 297 4.23 -5.98 41.87
C ILE A 297 4.78 -4.95 40.91
N ASP A 298 4.04 -3.89 40.68
CA ASP A 298 4.45 -2.79 39.82
C ASP A 298 4.88 -1.61 40.70
N VAL A 299 6.16 -1.23 40.59
CA VAL A 299 6.81 -0.17 41.39
C VAL A 299 7.21 0.98 40.48
N THR A 300 6.74 2.19 40.80
CA THR A 300 7.18 3.42 40.12
C THR A 300 8.42 3.98 40.78
N LEU A 301 9.32 4.51 39.97
CA LEU A 301 10.58 5.10 40.41
C LEU A 301 10.41 6.62 40.59
N ASP A 302 11.11 7.20 41.56
CA ASP A 302 11.12 8.64 41.80
C ASP A 302 11.92 9.38 40.72
N ASP A 303 11.73 10.71 40.60
CA ASP A 303 12.35 11.56 39.55
C ASP A 303 13.88 11.46 39.44
N ALA A 304 14.55 11.04 40.52
CA ALA A 304 15.99 10.76 40.53
C ALA A 304 16.41 9.68 39.52
N ALA A 305 15.49 8.75 39.20
CA ALA A 305 15.66 7.70 38.19
C ALA A 305 15.88 8.25 36.78
N GLY A 306 15.30 9.42 36.45
CA GLY A 306 15.36 10.01 35.12
C GLY A 306 16.77 10.43 34.67
N LYS A 307 17.72 10.52 35.62
CA LYS A 307 19.14 10.81 35.37
C LYS A 307 19.97 9.56 35.04
N LEU A 308 19.41 8.36 35.26
CA LEU A 308 20.08 7.09 35.00
C LEU A 308 19.76 6.60 33.59
N ALA A 309 20.76 6.02 32.93
CA ALA A 309 20.61 5.40 31.61
C ALA A 309 19.97 4.01 31.71
N LEU A 310 18.73 3.96 32.23
CA LEU A 310 17.98 2.71 32.36
C LEU A 310 17.58 2.18 30.99
N LEU A 311 17.73 0.86 30.80
CA LEU A 311 17.27 0.12 29.63
C LEU A 311 16.18 -0.87 30.03
N PRO A 312 15.20 -1.13 29.13
CA PRO A 312 14.21 -2.18 29.35
C PRO A 312 14.88 -3.54 29.56
N GLY A 313 14.35 -4.33 30.49
CA GLY A 313 14.86 -5.66 30.80
C GLY A 313 16.06 -5.71 31.74
N MET A 314 16.61 -4.56 32.18
CA MET A 314 17.58 -4.54 33.28
C MET A 314 16.98 -5.19 34.53
N SER A 315 17.75 -6.04 35.20
CA SER A 315 17.37 -6.60 36.49
C SER A 315 17.45 -5.54 37.58
N ALA A 316 16.47 -5.59 38.47
CA ALA A 316 16.38 -4.70 39.60
C ALA A 316 16.06 -5.53 40.85
N GLN A 317 16.73 -5.22 41.93
CA GLN A 317 16.44 -5.74 43.26
C GLN A 317 15.66 -4.67 44.02
N ILE A 318 14.53 -5.03 44.59
CA ILE A 318 13.70 -4.13 45.39
C ILE A 318 13.83 -4.53 46.84
N ASP A 319 14.22 -3.59 47.68
CA ASP A 319 14.28 -3.76 49.12
C ASP A 319 13.20 -2.92 49.79
N THR A 320 12.48 -3.55 50.71
CA THR A 320 11.43 -2.91 51.51
C THR A 320 11.97 -2.35 52.83
N ASP A 321 13.21 -2.69 53.23
CA ASP A 321 13.84 -2.13 54.42
C ASP A 321 14.63 -0.85 54.13
N LEU A 322 14.00 0.30 54.34
CA LEU A 322 14.61 1.60 54.14
C LEU A 322 15.67 1.98 55.20
N LYS A 323 15.77 1.24 56.32
CA LYS A 323 16.72 1.54 57.41
C LYS A 323 18.06 0.81 57.28
N ALA A 324 18.16 -0.20 56.43
CA ALA A 324 19.41 -0.88 56.18
C ALA A 324 20.39 0.05 55.46
N GLU A 325 21.59 0.25 56.02
CA GLU A 325 22.73 0.79 55.26
C GLU A 325 23.09 -0.19 54.13
N PRO A 326 23.50 0.28 52.94
CA PRO A 326 23.76 -0.58 51.81
C PRO A 326 24.82 -1.62 52.19
N ALA A 327 24.42 -2.90 52.22
CA ALA A 327 25.38 -3.99 52.32
C ALA A 327 26.33 -3.86 51.12
N PRO A 328 27.66 -3.96 51.31
CA PRO A 328 28.59 -3.88 50.21
C PRO A 328 28.29 -5.02 49.25
N THR A 329 27.73 -4.69 48.08
CA THR A 329 27.66 -5.61 46.95
C THR A 329 29.10 -6.02 46.70
N ALA A 330 29.37 -7.32 46.87
CA ALA A 330 30.69 -7.88 46.63
C ALA A 330 31.09 -7.47 45.21
N GLY A 331 31.98 -6.48 45.12
CA GLY A 331 32.61 -6.09 43.88
C GLY A 331 33.26 -7.35 43.35
N ARG A 332 32.67 -7.92 42.31
CA ARG A 332 33.36 -8.90 41.48
C ARG A 332 34.57 -8.14 40.97
N SER A 333 35.73 -8.42 41.57
CA SER A 333 36.99 -7.89 41.08
C SER A 333 37.03 -8.23 39.59
N ALA A 334 37.14 -7.21 38.75
CA ALA A 334 37.57 -7.39 37.37
C ALA A 334 38.95 -8.05 37.45
N GLY A 335 38.97 -9.38 37.42
CA GLY A 335 40.19 -10.14 37.36
C GLY A 335 40.83 -9.78 36.04
N ALA A 336 41.99 -9.13 36.11
CA ALA A 336 42.90 -8.96 34.99
C ALA A 336 43.53 -10.32 34.60
N GLY A 337 42.69 -11.33 34.37
CA GLY A 337 43.08 -12.57 33.73
C GLY A 337 42.84 -12.41 32.23
N GLU A 338 43.83 -12.77 31.41
CA GLU A 338 43.67 -12.83 29.96
C GLU A 338 42.48 -13.73 29.62
N LEU A 339 41.43 -13.11 29.08
CA LEU A 339 40.20 -13.77 28.68
C LEU A 339 40.48 -14.52 27.36
N HIS A 340 40.82 -15.80 27.46
CA HIS A 340 40.95 -16.65 26.27
C HIS A 340 39.56 -17.05 25.78
N VAL A 341 39.13 -16.44 24.69
CA VAL A 341 37.85 -16.78 24.06
C VAL A 341 38.09 -17.37 22.69
N THR A 342 37.66 -18.62 22.51
CA THR A 342 37.61 -19.26 21.20
C THR A 342 36.44 -18.66 20.43
N GLY A 343 36.67 -18.19 19.21
CA GLY A 343 35.65 -17.53 18.41
C GLY A 343 35.72 -17.96 16.94
N ASP A 344 34.57 -17.93 16.29
CA ASP A 344 34.48 -18.15 14.85
C ASP A 344 34.66 -16.79 14.14
N ILE A 345 35.41 -16.75 13.03
CA ILE A 345 35.59 -15.52 12.27
C ILE A 345 34.35 -15.31 11.38
N VAL A 346 33.64 -14.21 11.62
CA VAL A 346 32.44 -13.85 10.85
C VAL A 346 32.69 -12.53 10.12
N ALA A 347 32.26 -12.43 8.87
CA ALA A 347 32.36 -11.19 8.12
C ALA A 347 31.56 -10.08 8.81
N THR A 348 32.17 -8.90 8.99
CA THR A 348 31.52 -7.75 9.65
C THR A 348 30.33 -7.23 8.84
N ARG A 349 30.38 -7.44 7.53
CA ARG A 349 29.35 -7.08 6.57
C ARG A 349 29.19 -8.25 5.60
N SER A 350 28.02 -8.85 5.63
CA SER A 350 27.55 -9.80 4.64
C SER A 350 26.26 -9.25 4.05
N TRP A 351 26.08 -9.44 2.76
CA TRP A 351 24.82 -9.16 2.10
C TRP A 351 24.32 -10.43 1.42
N GLU A 352 23.02 -10.68 1.51
CA GLU A 352 22.40 -11.84 0.90
C GLU A 352 22.04 -11.54 -0.56
N VAL A 353 22.37 -12.48 -1.44
CA VAL A 353 22.02 -12.44 -2.85
C VAL A 353 20.63 -13.05 -2.97
N LEU A 354 19.64 -12.17 -3.04
CA LEU A 354 18.24 -12.55 -3.10
C LEU A 354 17.82 -12.80 -4.56
N SER A 355 16.97 -13.79 -4.76
CA SER A 355 16.28 -14.00 -6.02
C SER A 355 15.35 -12.79 -6.30
N PRO A 356 15.36 -12.22 -7.53
CA PRO A 356 14.58 -11.04 -7.87
C PRO A 356 13.08 -11.33 -7.78
N LEU A 357 12.31 -10.28 -7.48
CA LEU A 357 10.85 -10.37 -7.43
C LEU A 357 10.27 -9.99 -8.78
N ILE A 358 10.11 -10.97 -9.66
CA ILE A 358 9.50 -10.74 -10.96
C ILE A 358 8.00 -11.02 -10.88
N PRO A 359 7.12 -10.05 -11.17
CA PRO A 359 5.68 -10.28 -11.14
C PRO A 359 5.26 -11.43 -12.05
N GLY A 360 4.49 -12.38 -11.51
CA GLY A 360 3.95 -13.54 -12.24
C GLY A 360 4.85 -14.78 -12.28
N LEU A 361 6.10 -14.69 -11.78
CA LEU A 361 7.00 -15.83 -11.68
C LEU A 361 7.26 -16.19 -10.21
N TRP A 362 6.65 -17.30 -9.76
CA TRP A 362 6.81 -17.78 -8.39
C TRP A 362 8.10 -18.61 -8.18
N GLN A 363 8.59 -19.22 -9.26
CA GLN A 363 9.78 -20.06 -9.31
C GLN A 363 10.72 -19.52 -10.38
N LEU A 364 12.00 -19.48 -10.06
CA LEU A 364 13.06 -19.10 -10.98
C LEU A 364 14.11 -20.23 -11.00
N ASN A 365 14.53 -20.61 -12.20
CA ASN A 365 15.59 -21.60 -12.38
C ASN A 365 16.92 -20.87 -12.54
N ILE A 366 17.94 -21.32 -11.82
CA ILE A 366 19.28 -20.76 -11.91
C ILE A 366 19.93 -21.29 -13.19
N GLU A 367 20.10 -20.43 -14.18
CA GLU A 367 20.76 -20.79 -15.45
C GLU A 367 22.27 -20.72 -15.32
N GLN A 368 22.79 -19.72 -14.60
CA GLN A 368 24.22 -19.55 -14.33
C GLN A 368 24.42 -19.00 -12.92
N MET A 369 25.46 -19.46 -12.23
CA MET A 369 25.84 -18.99 -10.89
C MET A 369 27.36 -18.94 -10.78
N ALA A 370 27.88 -17.93 -10.10
CA ALA A 370 29.31 -17.83 -9.80
C ALA A 370 29.74 -18.95 -8.84
N ASP A 371 30.95 -19.48 -9.02
CA ASP A 371 31.45 -20.61 -8.24
C ASP A 371 31.48 -20.32 -6.73
N ASP A 372 31.26 -21.35 -5.92
CA ASP A 372 31.31 -21.24 -4.46
C ASP A 372 32.74 -20.92 -3.97
N GLY A 373 32.88 -19.84 -3.19
CA GLY A 373 34.17 -19.34 -2.72
C GLY A 373 34.93 -18.53 -3.78
N SER A 374 34.29 -18.12 -4.87
CA SER A 374 34.93 -17.26 -5.88
C SER A 374 34.98 -15.79 -5.44
N HIS A 375 36.03 -15.10 -5.89
CA HIS A 375 36.18 -13.65 -5.72
C HIS A 375 35.40 -12.92 -6.82
N VAL A 376 34.48 -12.05 -6.40
CA VAL A 376 33.63 -11.29 -7.31
C VAL A 376 33.95 -9.80 -7.20
N THR A 377 33.92 -9.12 -8.35
CA THR A 377 34.14 -7.67 -8.44
C THR A 377 32.81 -6.93 -8.48
N LYS A 378 32.81 -5.63 -8.14
CA LYS A 378 31.60 -4.81 -8.22
C LYS A 378 31.06 -4.77 -9.65
N GLY A 379 29.78 -5.09 -9.83
CA GLY A 379 29.07 -5.12 -11.11
C GLY A 379 29.12 -6.46 -11.84
N GLN A 380 29.92 -7.42 -11.37
CA GLN A 380 29.99 -8.75 -11.97
C GLN A 380 28.67 -9.51 -11.78
N PRO A 381 28.15 -10.21 -12.82
CA PRO A 381 26.97 -11.05 -12.68
C PRO A 381 27.28 -12.23 -11.75
N LEU A 382 26.42 -12.44 -10.74
CA LEU A 382 26.56 -13.51 -9.76
C LEU A 382 25.63 -14.67 -10.05
N VAL A 383 24.37 -14.35 -10.33
CA VAL A 383 23.33 -15.33 -10.60
C VAL A 383 22.51 -14.81 -11.76
N THR A 384 22.35 -15.64 -12.78
CA THR A 384 21.47 -15.39 -13.91
C THR A 384 20.35 -16.43 -13.86
N PHE A 385 19.12 -15.96 -13.84
CA PHE A 385 17.94 -16.80 -13.86
C PHE A 385 17.43 -16.98 -15.30
N ALA A 386 16.90 -18.16 -15.60
CA ALA A 386 16.32 -18.45 -16.90
C ALA A 386 15.09 -17.56 -17.15
N ALA A 387 15.01 -16.98 -18.35
CA ALA A 387 13.92 -16.06 -18.69
C ALA A 387 12.54 -16.72 -18.82
N GLY A 388 12.48 -18.05 -18.98
CA GLY A 388 11.21 -18.79 -19.04
C GLY A 388 10.23 -18.20 -20.07
N SER A 389 9.00 -17.90 -19.64
CA SER A 389 7.95 -17.31 -20.49
C SER A 389 8.27 -15.90 -20.97
N LEU A 390 9.07 -15.12 -20.23
CA LEU A 390 9.42 -13.73 -20.58
C LEU A 390 10.12 -13.63 -21.94
N ALA A 391 10.87 -14.67 -22.31
CA ALA A 391 11.55 -14.76 -23.59
C ALA A 391 10.58 -14.85 -24.79
N GLN A 392 9.38 -15.39 -24.59
CA GLN A 392 8.32 -15.44 -25.59
C GLN A 392 7.40 -14.22 -25.53
N ASP A 393 7.08 -13.77 -24.31
CA ASP A 393 6.15 -12.66 -24.08
C ASP A 393 6.69 -11.33 -24.58
N LEU A 394 7.99 -11.03 -24.38
CA LEU A 394 8.55 -9.74 -24.80
C LEU A 394 8.51 -9.54 -26.32
N PRO A 395 8.98 -10.48 -27.17
CA PRO A 395 8.83 -10.36 -28.62
C PRO A 395 7.36 -10.26 -29.05
N ALA A 396 6.46 -11.05 -28.45
CA ALA A 396 5.04 -11.01 -28.77
C ALA A 396 4.42 -9.63 -28.49
N GLN A 397 4.66 -9.06 -27.30
CA GLN A 397 4.17 -7.73 -26.92
C GLN A 397 4.79 -6.62 -27.77
N LYS A 398 6.06 -6.76 -28.20
CA LYS A 398 6.68 -5.81 -29.13
C LYS A 398 6.05 -5.85 -30.52
N SER A 399 5.72 -7.04 -31.02
CA SER A 399 5.01 -7.18 -32.30
C SER A 399 3.61 -6.58 -32.23
N GLU A 400 2.88 -6.82 -31.13
CA GLU A 400 1.56 -6.24 -30.88
C GLU A 400 1.61 -4.70 -30.80
N LEU A 401 2.61 -4.14 -30.10
CA LEU A 401 2.86 -2.70 -30.05
C LEU A 401 3.06 -2.11 -31.46
N ALA A 402 3.93 -2.72 -32.26
CA ALA A 402 4.21 -2.25 -33.63
C ALA A 402 2.97 -2.31 -34.54
N GLU A 403 2.10 -3.30 -34.36
CA GLU A 403 0.82 -3.39 -35.06
C GLU A 403 -0.14 -2.27 -34.65
N LYS A 404 -0.25 -2.00 -33.35
CA LYS A 404 -1.09 -0.91 -32.81
C LYS A 404 -0.58 0.47 -33.20
N GLU A 405 0.73 0.69 -33.25
CA GLU A 405 1.32 1.93 -33.76
C GLU A 405 0.97 2.19 -35.22
N ARG A 406 1.03 1.14 -36.07
CA ARG A 406 0.61 1.24 -37.49
C ARG A 406 -0.87 1.53 -37.61
N SER A 407 -1.69 0.86 -36.79
CA SER A 407 -3.14 1.06 -36.76
C SER A 407 -3.50 2.48 -36.33
N ARG A 408 -2.81 3.02 -35.32
CA ARG A 408 -2.94 4.43 -34.90
C ARG A 408 -2.57 5.37 -36.03
N ALA A 409 -1.43 5.17 -36.69
CA ALA A 409 -1.00 6.02 -37.80
C ALA A 409 -2.01 6.01 -38.96
N GLN A 410 -2.55 4.83 -39.30
CA GLN A 410 -3.60 4.71 -40.31
C GLN A 410 -4.88 5.46 -39.88
N LEU A 411 -5.26 5.34 -38.60
CA LEU A 411 -6.42 6.06 -38.05
C LEU A 411 -6.21 7.58 -38.14
N GLU A 412 -5.03 8.10 -37.82
CA GLU A 412 -4.73 9.54 -37.93
C GLU A 412 -4.97 10.09 -39.35
N PHE A 413 -4.55 9.36 -40.39
CA PHE A 413 -4.84 9.74 -41.77
C PHE A 413 -6.34 9.73 -42.07
N GLN A 414 -7.06 8.70 -41.63
CA GLN A 414 -8.52 8.61 -41.80
C GLN A 414 -9.25 9.77 -41.10
N LEU A 415 -8.86 10.10 -39.86
CA LEU A 415 -9.44 11.21 -39.10
C LEU A 415 -9.15 12.57 -39.75
N ALA A 416 -8.00 12.71 -40.42
CA ALA A 416 -7.66 13.91 -41.18
C ALA A 416 -8.58 14.06 -42.41
N ASP A 417 -8.84 12.98 -43.15
CA ASP A 417 -9.78 13.00 -44.28
C ASP A 417 -11.21 13.33 -43.81
N ASP A 418 -11.69 12.69 -42.73
CA ASP A 418 -12.98 12.99 -42.11
C ASP A 418 -13.10 14.46 -41.65
N ALA A 419 -11.99 15.09 -41.26
CA ALA A 419 -11.95 16.51 -40.92
C ALA A 419 -12.21 17.38 -42.14
N ARG A 420 -11.59 17.06 -43.28
CA ARG A 420 -11.78 17.79 -44.55
C ARG A 420 -13.20 17.62 -45.08
N ASP A 421 -13.77 16.41 -44.98
CA ASP A 421 -15.15 16.15 -45.35
C ASP A 421 -16.15 16.96 -44.50
N ALA A 422 -15.88 17.09 -43.20
CA ALA A 422 -16.70 17.92 -42.32
C ALA A 422 -16.62 19.42 -42.69
N GLU A 423 -15.44 19.93 -43.05
CA GLU A 423 -15.26 21.30 -43.54
C GLU A 423 -16.00 21.54 -44.85
N LEU A 424 -15.89 20.61 -45.79
CA LEU A 424 -16.61 20.65 -47.07
C LEU A 424 -18.13 20.64 -46.85
N ALA A 425 -18.62 19.82 -45.92
CA ALA A 425 -20.04 19.78 -45.57
C ALA A 425 -20.54 21.13 -45.01
N VAL A 426 -19.75 21.79 -44.15
CA VAL A 426 -20.08 23.13 -43.65
C VAL A 426 -20.08 24.17 -44.77
N ALA A 427 -19.08 24.14 -45.66
CA ALA A 427 -18.99 25.04 -46.80
C ALA A 427 -20.17 24.87 -47.76
N LYS A 428 -20.56 23.62 -48.05
CA LYS A 428 -21.74 23.28 -48.86
C LYS A 428 -23.02 23.80 -48.22
N ALA A 429 -23.23 23.54 -46.92
CA ALA A 429 -24.40 24.02 -46.18
C ALA A 429 -24.46 25.56 -46.15
N GLN A 430 -23.32 26.24 -46.08
CA GLN A 430 -23.25 27.71 -46.15
C GLN A 430 -23.67 28.22 -47.52
N GLY A 431 -23.14 27.62 -48.59
CA GLY A 431 -23.53 27.95 -49.95
C GLY A 431 -25.02 27.75 -50.20
N ASP A 432 -25.60 26.66 -49.69
CA ASP A 432 -27.03 26.38 -49.85
C ASP A 432 -27.91 27.34 -49.03
N ALA A 433 -27.48 27.73 -47.82
CA ALA A 433 -28.14 28.78 -47.05
C ALA A 433 -28.09 30.15 -47.75
N ASP A 434 -26.97 30.52 -48.35
CA ASP A 434 -26.84 31.76 -49.12
C ASP A 434 -27.67 31.75 -50.40
N LYS A 435 -27.80 30.59 -51.07
CA LYS A 435 -28.72 30.43 -52.23
C LYS A 435 -30.17 30.57 -51.78
N ALA A 436 -30.58 29.88 -50.73
CA ALA A 436 -31.95 29.95 -50.21
C ALA A 436 -32.31 31.36 -49.75
N ARG A 437 -31.38 32.06 -49.07
CA ARG A 437 -31.53 33.48 -48.71
C ARG A 437 -31.78 34.36 -49.93
N ARG A 438 -30.98 34.19 -50.99
CA ARG A 438 -31.13 34.96 -52.23
C ARG A 438 -32.45 34.71 -52.94
N LYS A 439 -32.91 33.45 -52.99
CA LYS A 439 -34.22 33.10 -53.57
C LYS A 439 -35.39 33.73 -52.81
N ALA A 440 -35.31 33.79 -51.48
CA ALA A 440 -36.35 34.41 -50.64
C ALA A 440 -36.29 35.95 -50.59
N LEU A 441 -35.26 36.58 -51.17
CA LEU A 441 -35.15 38.05 -51.25
C LEU A 441 -36.02 38.64 -52.37
N VAL A 442 -36.46 37.81 -53.32
CA VAL A 442 -37.35 38.24 -54.41
C VAL A 442 -38.65 38.76 -53.79
N PRO A 443 -39.11 39.98 -54.13
CA PRO A 443 -40.34 40.53 -53.56
C PRO A 443 -41.56 39.65 -53.86
N GLU A 444 -42.48 39.58 -52.90
CA GLU A 444 -43.71 38.75 -52.99
C GLU A 444 -44.53 39.06 -54.25
N ALA A 445 -44.51 40.31 -54.73
CA ALA A 445 -45.23 40.71 -55.94
C ALA A 445 -44.78 39.97 -57.23
N TYR A 446 -43.57 39.40 -57.25
CA TYR A 446 -43.01 38.73 -58.43
C TYR A 446 -43.05 37.19 -58.35
N VAL A 447 -43.53 36.62 -57.24
CA VAL A 447 -43.56 35.18 -57.01
C VAL A 447 -44.96 34.77 -56.55
N PRO A 448 -45.54 33.66 -57.04
CA PRO A 448 -46.82 33.18 -56.53
C PRO A 448 -46.82 33.05 -55.00
N GLY A 449 -47.85 33.53 -54.30
CA GLY A 449 -47.83 33.62 -52.82
C GLY A 449 -47.63 32.27 -52.09
N ILE A 450 -48.04 31.14 -52.69
CA ILE A 450 -47.74 29.79 -52.17
C ILE A 450 -46.24 29.48 -52.28
N GLU A 451 -45.66 29.71 -53.47
CA GLU A 451 -44.23 29.52 -53.74
C GLU A 451 -43.37 30.45 -52.88
N TYR A 452 -43.78 31.70 -52.70
CA TYR A 452 -43.08 32.64 -51.81
C TYR A 452 -43.03 32.11 -50.37
N ARG A 453 -44.16 31.60 -49.83
CA ARG A 453 -44.18 31.00 -48.49
C ARG A 453 -43.27 29.78 -48.37
N LYS A 454 -43.20 28.92 -49.40
CA LYS A 454 -42.26 27.79 -49.44
C LYS A 454 -40.80 28.27 -49.45
N LEU A 455 -40.48 29.32 -50.22
CA LEU A 455 -39.13 29.90 -50.25
C LEU A 455 -38.71 30.49 -48.89
N VAL A 456 -39.65 31.06 -48.13
CA VAL A 456 -39.39 31.55 -46.76
C VAL A 456 -39.05 30.37 -45.83
N ILE A 457 -39.78 29.25 -45.93
CA ILE A 457 -39.46 28.02 -45.19
C ILE A 457 -38.10 27.47 -45.62
N ASP A 458 -37.80 27.42 -46.92
CA ASP A 458 -36.50 26.95 -47.43
C ASP A 458 -35.32 27.76 -46.89
N ARG A 459 -35.48 29.08 -46.81
CA ARG A 459 -34.47 29.97 -46.22
C ARG A 459 -34.20 29.63 -44.77
N GLU A 460 -35.26 29.49 -43.97
CA GLU A 460 -35.12 29.18 -42.54
C GLU A 460 -34.58 27.77 -42.32
N SER A 461 -35.07 26.79 -43.07
CA SER A 461 -34.55 25.42 -43.14
C SER A 461 -33.06 25.41 -43.42
N ALA A 462 -32.60 26.09 -44.47
CA ALA A 462 -31.19 26.11 -44.85
C ALA A 462 -30.32 26.80 -43.79
N ARG A 463 -30.85 27.84 -43.12
CA ARG A 463 -30.19 28.50 -41.98
C ARG A 463 -30.03 27.53 -40.79
N GLN A 464 -31.09 26.81 -40.43
CA GLN A 464 -31.07 25.84 -39.34
C GLN A 464 -30.13 24.66 -39.65
N THR A 465 -30.18 24.14 -40.89
CA THR A 465 -29.26 23.09 -41.34
C THR A 465 -27.82 23.55 -41.26
N LEU A 466 -27.47 24.77 -41.72
CA LEU A 466 -26.12 25.31 -41.56
C LEU A 466 -25.69 25.38 -40.08
N ALA A 467 -26.57 25.86 -39.20
CA ALA A 467 -26.27 25.94 -37.77
C ALA A 467 -26.02 24.56 -37.16
N LEU A 468 -26.85 23.57 -37.48
CA LEU A 468 -26.70 22.19 -37.02
C LEU A 468 -25.49 21.49 -37.63
N THR A 469 -25.17 21.70 -38.91
CA THR A 469 -23.96 21.16 -39.55
C THR A 469 -22.69 21.71 -38.91
N ARG A 470 -22.68 23.00 -38.51
CA ARG A 470 -21.56 23.56 -37.73
C ARG A 470 -21.44 22.92 -36.35
N VAL A 471 -22.55 22.67 -35.66
CA VAL A 471 -22.54 21.94 -34.38
C VAL A 471 -22.05 20.51 -34.57
N ARG A 472 -22.56 19.82 -35.60
CA ARG A 472 -22.13 18.47 -35.99
C ARG A 472 -20.63 18.41 -36.25
N ALA A 473 -20.06 19.37 -36.96
CA ALA A 473 -18.62 19.43 -37.22
C ALA A 473 -17.80 19.56 -35.92
N LYS A 474 -18.29 20.32 -34.92
CA LYS A 474 -17.64 20.42 -33.60
C LYS A 474 -17.73 19.11 -32.81
N VAL A 475 -18.90 18.48 -32.76
CA VAL A 475 -19.09 17.19 -32.08
C VAL A 475 -18.30 16.07 -32.77
N ALA A 476 -18.26 16.07 -34.11
CA ALA A 476 -17.42 15.16 -34.88
C ALA A 476 -15.93 15.38 -34.60
N ALA A 477 -15.47 16.62 -34.44
CA ALA A 477 -14.09 16.90 -34.04
C ALA A 477 -13.76 16.33 -32.65
N ALA A 478 -14.65 16.48 -31.67
CA ALA A 478 -14.50 15.85 -30.36
C ALA A 478 -14.49 14.31 -30.45
N SER A 479 -15.37 13.73 -31.28
CA SER A 479 -15.37 12.27 -31.54
C SER A 479 -14.07 11.78 -32.16
N ARG A 480 -13.48 12.53 -33.10
CA ARG A 480 -12.17 12.19 -33.69
C ARG A 480 -11.06 12.25 -32.65
N GLN A 481 -11.06 13.28 -31.80
CA GLN A 481 -10.10 13.39 -30.69
C GLN A 481 -10.23 12.21 -29.72
N ALA A 482 -11.45 11.80 -29.37
CA ALA A 482 -11.67 10.66 -28.49
C ALA A 482 -11.24 9.32 -29.11
N GLN A 483 -11.47 9.11 -30.42
CA GLN A 483 -10.96 7.93 -31.14
C GLN A 483 -9.43 7.87 -31.13
N LEU A 484 -8.76 9.01 -31.37
CA LEU A 484 -7.31 9.09 -31.30
C LEU A 484 -6.78 8.89 -29.87
N ALA A 485 -7.47 9.42 -28.86
CA ALA A 485 -7.12 9.24 -27.46
C ALA A 485 -7.17 7.78 -27.02
N GLU A 486 -8.18 7.01 -27.46
CA GLU A 486 -8.26 5.57 -27.20
C GLU A 486 -7.08 4.81 -27.86
N ALA A 487 -6.81 5.06 -29.14
CA ALA A 487 -5.69 4.44 -29.83
C ALA A 487 -4.35 4.78 -29.16
N ASN A 488 -4.18 6.01 -28.67
CA ASN A 488 -3.00 6.43 -27.90
C ASN A 488 -2.91 5.74 -26.54
N ALA A 489 -4.03 5.56 -25.83
CA ALA A 489 -4.07 4.85 -24.56
C ALA A 489 -3.69 3.37 -24.73
N GLU A 490 -4.17 2.71 -25.78
CA GLU A 490 -3.77 1.32 -26.11
C GLU A 490 -2.26 1.20 -26.38
N VAL A 491 -1.71 2.11 -27.18
CA VAL A 491 -0.25 2.14 -27.45
C VAL A 491 0.53 2.38 -26.16
N ALA A 492 0.16 3.39 -25.36
CA ALA A 492 0.83 3.70 -24.10
C ALA A 492 0.79 2.53 -23.09
N GLN A 493 -0.32 1.79 -23.06
CA GLN A 493 -0.44 0.59 -22.23
C GLN A 493 0.53 -0.51 -22.68
N LEU A 494 0.63 -0.77 -23.99
CA LEU A 494 1.58 -1.75 -24.54
C LEU A 494 3.03 -1.31 -24.35
N GLU A 495 3.35 -0.03 -24.54
CA GLU A 495 4.67 0.53 -24.24
C GLU A 495 5.05 0.30 -22.77
N THR A 496 4.12 0.56 -21.85
CA THR A 496 4.32 0.34 -20.41
C THR A 496 4.55 -1.14 -20.08
N LYS A 497 3.79 -2.04 -20.71
CA LYS A 497 3.99 -3.50 -20.58
C LYS A 497 5.35 -3.94 -21.13
N VAL A 498 5.73 -3.50 -22.33
CA VAL A 498 7.03 -3.80 -22.94
C VAL A 498 8.17 -3.29 -22.05
N LYS A 499 8.09 -2.06 -21.56
CA LYS A 499 9.08 -1.49 -20.64
C LYS A 499 9.19 -2.29 -19.34
N ARG A 500 8.06 -2.74 -18.79
CA ARG A 500 8.02 -3.60 -17.60
C ARG A 500 8.70 -4.94 -17.87
N LEU A 501 8.37 -5.61 -18.97
CA LEU A 501 9.00 -6.88 -19.35
C LEU A 501 10.51 -6.73 -19.60
N GLN A 502 10.94 -5.63 -20.23
CA GLN A 502 12.37 -5.33 -20.40
C GLN A 502 13.07 -5.11 -19.06
N GLY A 503 12.42 -4.43 -18.11
CA GLY A 503 12.90 -4.29 -16.74
C GLY A 503 13.04 -5.64 -16.05
N SER A 504 12.00 -6.47 -16.09
CA SER A 504 12.01 -7.84 -15.54
C SER A 504 13.14 -8.68 -16.14
N MET A 505 13.38 -8.58 -17.45
CA MET A 505 14.50 -9.29 -18.11
C MET A 505 15.87 -8.82 -17.61
N ALA A 506 16.03 -7.53 -17.29
CA ALA A 506 17.27 -7.02 -16.71
C ALA A 506 17.45 -7.48 -15.25
N GLU A 507 16.36 -7.63 -14.49
CA GLU A 507 16.38 -8.08 -13.10
C GLU A 507 16.72 -9.58 -12.94
N LEU A 508 16.53 -10.39 -13.98
CA LEU A 508 16.94 -11.82 -13.99
C LEU A 508 18.44 -12.01 -13.80
N THR A 509 19.26 -10.98 -14.00
CA THR A 509 20.69 -11.02 -13.74
C THR A 509 21.02 -10.22 -12.49
N VAL A 510 21.37 -10.92 -11.41
CA VAL A 510 21.76 -10.29 -10.14
C VAL A 510 23.26 -9.98 -10.16
N HIS A 511 23.59 -8.69 -10.09
CA HIS A 511 24.96 -8.21 -10.08
C HIS A 511 25.49 -7.96 -8.67
N ALA A 512 26.80 -8.12 -8.47
CA ALA A 512 27.46 -7.82 -7.20
C ALA A 512 27.49 -6.30 -6.93
N PRO A 513 26.89 -5.78 -5.85
CA PRO A 513 26.92 -4.36 -5.49
C PRO A 513 28.31 -3.91 -5.01
N GLN A 514 29.13 -4.83 -4.50
CA GLN A 514 30.46 -4.60 -3.95
C GLN A 514 31.37 -5.81 -4.19
N PRO A 515 32.71 -5.63 -4.19
CA PRO A 515 33.62 -6.77 -4.30
C PRO A 515 33.63 -7.61 -3.01
N GLY A 516 33.67 -8.93 -3.15
CA GLY A 516 33.62 -9.84 -2.02
C GLY A 516 33.82 -11.30 -2.42
N LEU A 517 33.71 -12.19 -1.44
CA LEU A 517 33.69 -13.64 -1.63
C LEU A 517 32.24 -14.09 -1.76
N PHE A 518 31.87 -14.74 -2.86
CA PHE A 518 30.53 -15.29 -3.05
C PHE A 518 30.46 -16.70 -2.48
N LEU A 519 29.44 -16.97 -1.65
CA LEU A 519 29.22 -18.26 -1.01
C LEU A 519 27.79 -18.72 -1.29
N HIS A 520 27.66 -19.99 -1.70
CA HIS A 520 26.38 -20.60 -1.99
C HIS A 520 25.57 -20.80 -0.70
N ARG A 521 24.24 -20.72 -0.80
CA ARG A 521 23.36 -21.04 0.33
C ARG A 521 23.36 -22.55 0.56
N VAL A 522 23.37 -22.95 1.83
CA VAL A 522 23.11 -24.33 2.25
C VAL A 522 21.63 -24.46 2.60
N THR A 523 20.96 -25.44 2.00
CA THR A 523 19.55 -25.78 2.21
C THR A 523 19.41 -26.65 3.47
N GLY A 524 18.20 -26.75 4.04
CA GLY A 524 17.96 -27.45 5.32
C GLY A 524 18.25 -28.95 5.32
N ASP A 525 18.35 -29.55 4.13
CA ASP A 525 18.80 -30.92 3.84
C ASP A 525 20.33 -31.06 3.79
N GLY A 526 21.08 -29.96 3.90
CA GLY A 526 22.53 -29.91 3.86
C GLY A 526 23.14 -29.79 2.45
N SER A 527 22.32 -29.72 1.40
CA SER A 527 22.79 -29.49 0.02
C SER A 527 23.08 -27.99 -0.22
N LYS A 528 24.00 -27.68 -1.15
CA LYS A 528 24.24 -26.29 -1.59
C LYS A 528 23.37 -25.99 -2.81
N VAL A 529 22.82 -24.79 -2.86
CA VAL A 529 22.09 -24.30 -4.04
C VAL A 529 23.09 -24.04 -5.16
N ASP A 530 22.92 -24.69 -6.30
CA ASP A 530 23.86 -24.64 -7.43
C ASP A 530 23.13 -24.39 -8.78
N GLN A 531 23.89 -24.31 -9.86
CA GLN A 531 23.38 -24.14 -11.21
C GLN A 531 22.39 -25.26 -11.58
N GLY A 532 21.21 -24.87 -12.08
CA GLY A 532 20.12 -25.79 -12.45
C GLY A 532 19.04 -25.93 -11.37
N ASP A 533 19.29 -25.47 -10.14
CA ASP A 533 18.31 -25.55 -9.07
C ASP A 533 17.16 -24.54 -9.24
N GLN A 534 16.01 -24.89 -8.66
CA GLN A 534 14.83 -24.03 -8.61
C GLN A 534 14.78 -23.31 -7.28
N VAL A 535 14.64 -21.98 -7.34
CA VAL A 535 14.49 -21.14 -6.15
C VAL A 535 13.20 -20.34 -6.21
N PHE A 536 12.60 -20.11 -5.05
CA PHE A 536 11.43 -19.26 -4.93
C PHE A 536 11.85 -17.79 -4.94
N PHE A 537 10.97 -16.92 -5.44
CA PHE A 537 11.22 -15.47 -5.39
C PHE A 537 11.53 -14.99 -3.97
N GLY A 538 12.43 -14.03 -3.83
CA GLY A 538 12.81 -13.47 -2.53
C GLY A 538 13.59 -14.42 -1.62
N SER A 539 13.84 -15.67 -2.02
CA SER A 539 14.75 -16.55 -1.29
C SER A 539 16.20 -16.14 -1.55
N SER A 540 17.05 -16.27 -0.52
CA SER A 540 18.50 -16.09 -0.68
C SER A 540 19.06 -17.26 -1.47
N VAL A 541 19.84 -16.98 -2.50
CA VAL A 541 20.55 -17.99 -3.32
C VAL A 541 22.00 -18.15 -2.85
N GLY A 542 22.57 -17.11 -2.27
CA GLY A 542 23.89 -17.12 -1.67
C GLY A 542 24.13 -15.89 -0.82
N SER A 543 25.29 -15.81 -0.19
CA SER A 543 25.73 -14.61 0.53
C SER A 543 27.07 -14.16 -0.04
N CYS A 544 27.27 -12.86 -0.14
CA CYS A 544 28.57 -12.31 -0.50
C CYS A 544 29.15 -11.55 0.69
N ARG A 545 30.37 -11.94 1.06
CA ARG A 545 31.06 -11.47 2.26
C ARG A 545 32.20 -10.54 1.86
N THR A 546 32.26 -9.36 2.47
CA THR A 546 33.34 -8.42 2.18
C THR A 546 34.68 -8.98 2.68
N TRP A 547 35.66 -9.09 1.78
CA TRP A 547 36.97 -9.67 2.10
C TRP A 547 37.87 -8.77 2.97
N MET A 548 37.60 -7.45 3.01
CA MET A 548 38.45 -6.45 3.67
C MET A 548 38.20 -6.25 5.17
N ARG A 549 37.14 -6.82 5.78
CA ARG A 549 36.80 -6.53 7.19
C ARG A 549 36.10 -7.69 7.91
N TRP A 550 36.86 -8.46 8.66
CA TRP A 550 36.38 -9.60 9.45
C TRP A 550 36.30 -9.24 10.93
N LYS A 551 35.34 -9.80 11.66
CA LYS A 551 35.26 -9.71 13.13
C LYS A 551 35.32 -11.12 13.71
N CYS A 552 36.04 -11.26 14.82
CA CYS A 552 36.03 -12.50 15.57
C CYS A 552 34.77 -12.51 16.46
N MET A 553 33.91 -13.50 16.29
CA MET A 553 32.72 -13.67 17.12
C MET A 553 33.02 -14.71 18.20
N PRO A 554 33.18 -14.30 19.48
CA PRO A 554 33.51 -15.21 20.56
C PRO A 554 32.39 -16.24 20.78
N ARG A 555 32.74 -17.52 20.86
CA ARG A 555 31.83 -18.64 21.12
C ARG A 555 31.99 -19.05 22.58
N CYS A 556 30.98 -18.81 23.39
CA CYS A 556 30.97 -19.32 24.77
C CYS A 556 30.80 -20.85 24.73
N PRO A 557 31.71 -21.62 25.33
CA PRO A 557 31.52 -23.06 25.46
C PRO A 557 30.30 -23.32 26.35
N SER A 558 29.35 -24.11 25.86
CA SER A 558 28.25 -24.66 26.64
C SER A 558 28.80 -25.69 27.62
N ALA A 559 29.43 -25.22 28.69
CA ALA A 559 29.84 -26.03 29.81
C ALA A 559 29.60 -25.19 31.07
N ILE A 560 28.45 -25.45 31.70
CA ILE A 560 28.14 -25.31 33.14
C ILE A 560 29.23 -24.55 33.93
N PHE A 561 29.14 -23.22 33.99
CA PHE A 561 29.75 -22.40 35.03
C PHE A 561 28.89 -21.14 35.26
N PRO A 562 28.51 -20.81 36.51
CA PRO A 562 27.65 -19.68 36.80
C PRO A 562 28.43 -18.36 36.77
N GLY A 563 28.20 -17.57 35.73
CA GLY A 563 28.56 -16.15 35.68
C GLY A 563 29.53 -15.76 34.58
N CYS A 564 29.00 -15.51 33.38
CA CYS A 564 29.65 -14.72 32.35
C CYS A 564 28.71 -13.54 31.98
N MET A 565 29.15 -12.32 32.30
CA MET A 565 28.49 -11.07 31.95
C MET A 565 29.18 -10.50 30.69
N TRP A 566 28.39 -10.01 29.73
CA TRP A 566 28.88 -9.37 28.51
C TRP A 566 29.47 -7.99 28.81
N ASP A 567 30.74 -7.76 28.46
CA ASP A 567 31.33 -6.42 28.40
C ASP A 567 31.56 -6.00 26.94
N ARG A 568 31.05 -4.81 26.58
CA ARG A 568 31.19 -4.18 25.26
C ARG A 568 32.46 -3.34 25.26
N SER A 569 33.63 -3.96 25.06
CA SER A 569 34.87 -3.21 24.77
C SER A 569 35.91 -4.07 24.03
N CYS A 570 35.61 -4.49 22.80
CA CYS A 570 36.65 -4.86 21.83
C CYS A 570 36.32 -4.23 20.48
N MET A 571 36.81 -3.02 20.29
CA MET A 571 36.87 -2.35 18.99
C MET A 571 38.36 -2.28 18.62
N TRP A 572 38.69 -2.78 17.43
CA TRP A 572 40.00 -2.80 16.75
C TRP A 572 40.86 -4.06 16.96
N CYS A 573 40.72 -5.00 16.01
CA CYS A 573 41.84 -5.54 15.25
C CYS A 573 41.41 -5.60 13.78
#